data_AF-A0A157Q143-F1
#
_entry.id   AF-A0A157Q143-F1
#
_cell.length_a   1.000
_cell.length_b   1.000
_cell.length_c   1.000
_cell.angle_alpha   90.00
_cell.angle_beta   90.00
_cell.angle_gamma   90.00
#
_symmetry.space_group_name_H-M   'P 1'
#
loop_
_entity.id
_entity.type
_entity.pdbx_description
1 polymer ?
#
loop_
_entity_poly.entity_id
_entity_poly.type
_entity_poly.pdbx_seq_one_letter_code
_entity_poly.pdbx_strand_id
1 'polypeptide(L)'
;MQLPPGAPVWVREIVMSVDGVDAVMARSLTPLRASHGVWQGMRKLRTRPLADMLYNDRSIHRSAFACSSVARGTALYAPARDTLPAQVRGTAMLWARRSVFWRMGQPLLVTECFMPGFWAAAAARPQAIHHQHYRP
;
A
#
# COMPACT_ATOMS: atom_id res chain seq x y z
N MET A 1 2.35 -7.21 11.75
CA MET A 1 3.53 -6.52 12.29
C MET A 1 3.20 -6.18 13.73
N GLN A 2 3.81 -6.87 14.70
CA GLN A 2 3.55 -6.65 16.12
C GLN A 2 4.52 -5.56 16.60
N LEU A 3 4.02 -4.34 16.79
CA LEU A 3 4.76 -3.24 17.40
C LEU A 3 4.08 -2.84 18.70
N PRO A 4 4.84 -2.55 19.77
CA PRO A 4 4.26 -1.97 20.96
C PRO A 4 3.50 -0.68 20.64
N PRO A 5 2.36 -0.41 21.29
CA PRO A 5 1.71 0.90 21.22
C PRO A 5 2.72 2.04 21.52
N GLY A 6 2.69 3.10 20.72
CA GLY A 6 3.61 4.23 20.85
C GLY A 6 5.02 4.00 20.31
N ALA A 7 5.36 2.81 19.80
CA ALA A 7 6.66 2.57 19.20
C ALA A 7 6.89 3.50 17.98
N PRO A 8 8.05 4.19 17.89
CA PRO A 8 8.30 5.12 16.80
C PRO A 8 8.45 4.38 15.48
N VAL A 9 7.77 4.87 14.46
CA VAL A 9 7.80 4.36 13.10
C VAL A 9 8.19 5.45 12.12
N TRP A 10 8.81 5.04 11.02
CA TRP A 10 8.92 5.89 9.85
C TRP A 10 7.77 5.58 8.90
N VAL A 11 7.17 6.62 8.33
CA VAL A 11 6.00 6.52 7.44
C VAL A 11 6.31 7.20 6.12
N ARG A 12 5.89 6.57 5.01
CA ARG A 12 5.81 7.20 3.70
C ARG A 12 4.42 7.01 3.12
N GLU A 13 3.87 8.10 2.62
CA GLU A 13 2.60 8.13 1.93
C GLU A 13 2.82 8.61 0.51
N ILE A 14 2.17 7.95 -0.44
CA ILE A 14 2.20 8.32 -1.85
C ILE A 14 0.81 8.13 -2.45
N VAL A 15 0.56 8.82 -3.55
CA VAL A 15 -0.56 8.56 -4.44
C VAL A 15 0.00 8.12 -5.78
N MET A 16 -0.54 7.04 -6.34
CA MET A 16 -0.23 6.54 -7.66
C MET A 16 -1.43 6.79 -8.56
N SER A 17 -1.18 7.41 -9.70
CA SER A 17 -2.20 7.73 -10.68
C SER A 17 -2.07 6.79 -11.89
N VAL A 18 -3.20 6.39 -12.45
CA VAL A 18 -3.29 5.65 -13.72
C VAL A 18 -3.91 6.62 -14.73
N ASP A 19 -3.19 6.91 -15.82
CA ASP A 19 -3.61 7.89 -16.84
C ASP A 19 -3.97 9.27 -16.26
N GLY A 20 -3.22 9.72 -15.26
CA GLY A 20 -3.46 11.00 -14.58
C GLY A 20 -4.60 10.99 -13.56
N VAL A 21 -5.28 9.86 -13.35
CA VAL A 21 -6.34 9.70 -12.35
C VAL A 21 -5.79 8.99 -11.11
N ASP A 22 -5.95 9.61 -9.95
CA ASP A 22 -5.55 9.01 -8.67
C ASP A 22 -6.24 7.67 -8.44
N ALA A 23 -5.43 6.61 -8.40
CA ALA A 23 -5.89 5.24 -8.42
C ALA A 23 -5.59 4.55 -7.08
N VAL A 24 -4.40 4.77 -6.51
CA VAL A 24 -4.00 4.10 -5.28
C VAL A 24 -3.32 5.09 -4.34
N MET A 25 -3.89 5.27 -3.16
CA MET A 25 -3.17 5.86 -2.03
C MET A 25 -2.43 4.74 -1.31
N ALA A 26 -1.12 4.84 -1.17
CA ALA A 26 -0.32 3.83 -0.49
C ALA A 26 0.38 4.41 0.74
N ARG A 27 0.32 3.69 1.85
CA ARG A 27 1.00 4.00 3.11
C ARG A 27 1.94 2.86 3.48
N SER A 28 3.21 3.19 3.60
CA SER A 28 4.27 2.26 4.01
C SER A 28 4.83 2.65 5.38
N LEU A 29 5.05 1.67 6.25
CA LEU A 29 5.58 1.91 7.59
C LEU A 29 6.54 0.82 8.07
N THR A 30 7.58 1.23 8.77
CA THR A 30 8.62 0.36 9.35
C THR A 30 9.00 0.90 10.73
N PRO A 31 9.56 0.11 11.67
CA PRO A 31 10.11 0.67 12.91
C PRO A 31 11.18 1.72 12.56
N LEU A 32 11.22 2.83 13.29
CA LEU A 32 12.10 3.95 12.98
C LEU A 32 13.56 3.50 12.83
N ARG A 33 14.04 2.65 13.76
CA ARG A 33 15.39 2.04 13.69
C ARG A 33 15.65 1.30 12.39
N ALA A 34 14.67 0.54 11.91
CA ALA A 34 14.82 -0.26 10.69
C ALA A 34 14.82 0.63 9.44
N SER A 35 14.16 1.79 9.51
CA SER A 35 14.24 2.82 8.46
C SER A 35 15.63 3.44 8.31
N HIS A 36 16.50 3.33 9.32
CA HIS A 36 17.90 3.76 9.23
C HIS A 36 18.86 2.59 8.90
N GLY A 37 18.38 1.35 8.99
CA GLY A 37 19.16 0.14 8.72
C GLY A 37 18.65 -0.60 7.48
N VAL A 38 18.06 -1.78 7.69
CA VAL A 38 17.62 -2.71 6.63
C VAL A 38 16.75 -2.03 5.56
N TRP A 39 15.91 -1.08 5.96
CA TRP A 39 15.00 -0.34 5.07
C TRP A 39 15.48 1.05 4.69
N GLN A 40 16.76 1.41 4.90
CA GLN A 40 17.28 2.76 4.65
C GLN A 40 17.02 3.32 3.25
N GLY A 41 17.03 2.46 2.22
CA GLY A 41 16.80 2.93 0.86
C GLY A 41 15.39 3.47 0.65
N MET A 42 14.41 3.10 1.49
CA MET A 42 13.04 3.59 1.39
C MET A 42 12.96 5.12 1.57
N ARG A 43 13.87 5.68 2.37
CA ARG A 43 13.99 7.12 2.61
C ARG A 43 14.54 7.87 1.40
N LYS A 44 15.23 7.14 0.51
CA LYS A 44 15.86 7.66 -0.72
C LYS A 44 15.00 7.42 -1.97
N LEU A 45 13.79 6.88 -1.81
CA LEU A 45 12.93 6.59 -2.96
C LEU A 45 12.46 7.87 -3.66
N ARG A 46 12.12 8.93 -2.90
CA ARG A 46 11.47 10.14 -3.47
C ARG A 46 10.25 9.71 -4.30
N THR A 47 10.27 9.97 -5.61
CA THR A 47 9.24 9.60 -6.58
C THR A 47 9.38 8.17 -7.12
N ARG A 48 10.48 7.46 -6.81
CA ARG A 48 10.67 6.08 -7.26
C ARG A 48 9.67 5.12 -6.60
N PRO A 49 9.16 4.13 -7.34
CA PRO A 49 8.30 3.09 -6.80
C PRO A 49 8.98 2.33 -5.66
N LEU A 50 8.21 2.01 -4.61
CA LEU A 50 8.68 1.11 -3.56
C LEU A 50 8.90 -0.31 -4.11
N ALA A 51 8.11 -0.71 -5.11
CA ALA A 51 8.19 -2.01 -5.78
C ALA A 51 9.61 -2.36 -6.25
N ASP A 52 10.37 -1.38 -6.78
CA ASP A 52 11.73 -1.57 -7.28
C ASP A 52 12.68 -2.08 -6.19
N MET A 53 12.47 -1.66 -4.94
CA MET A 53 13.23 -2.16 -3.80
C MET A 53 12.76 -3.53 -3.33
N LEU A 54 11.45 -3.79 -3.40
CA LEU A 54 10.84 -4.96 -2.78
C LEU A 54 10.95 -6.22 -3.63
N TYR A 55 10.85 -6.09 -4.96
CA TYR A 55 10.75 -7.24 -5.85
C TYR A 55 12.06 -7.62 -6.53
N ASN A 56 13.07 -6.76 -6.47
CA ASN A 56 14.40 -7.04 -7.03
C ASN A 56 15.35 -7.72 -6.02
N ASP A 57 14.97 -7.82 -4.73
CA ASP A 57 15.77 -8.46 -3.69
C ASP A 57 15.09 -9.76 -3.23
N ARG A 58 15.66 -10.91 -3.61
CA ARG A 58 15.14 -12.25 -3.28
C ARG A 58 15.22 -12.60 -1.79
N SER A 59 15.98 -11.86 -0.98
CA SER A 59 16.01 -12.05 0.48
C SER A 59 14.75 -11.52 1.17
N ILE A 60 13.93 -10.74 0.45
CA ILE A 60 12.68 -10.19 0.95
C ILE A 60 11.58 -11.21 0.76
N HIS A 61 10.88 -11.55 1.84
CA HIS A 61 9.64 -12.33 1.78
C HIS A 61 8.45 -11.49 2.22
N ARG A 62 7.27 -11.86 1.75
CA ARG A 62 6.03 -11.11 1.93
C ARG A 62 4.96 -12.00 2.55
N SER A 63 4.21 -11.47 3.52
CA SER A 63 3.03 -12.16 4.04
C SER A 63 1.91 -12.23 2.98
N ALA A 64 0.92 -13.10 3.23
CA ALA A 64 -0.34 -13.05 2.50
C ALA A 64 -0.98 -11.65 2.58
N PHE A 65 -1.78 -11.30 1.57
CA PHE A 65 -2.58 -10.09 1.62
C PHE A 65 -3.74 -10.26 2.61
N ALA A 66 -4.01 -9.20 3.37
CA ALA A 66 -5.28 -9.04 4.07
C ALA A 66 -6.02 -7.86 3.45
N CYS A 67 -7.28 -8.07 3.07
CA CYS A 67 -8.12 -7.07 2.42
C CYS A 67 -9.28 -6.69 3.34
N SER A 68 -9.60 -5.40 3.42
CA SER A 68 -10.76 -4.91 4.17
C SER A 68 -11.20 -3.55 3.64
N SER A 69 -12.42 -3.14 3.99
CA SER A 69 -12.80 -1.74 3.84
C SER A 69 -11.98 -0.88 4.82
N VAL A 70 -11.77 0.39 4.46
CA VAL A 70 -11.07 1.37 5.29
C VAL A 70 -12.06 2.01 6.24
N ALA A 71 -12.06 1.54 7.49
CA ALA A 71 -12.92 2.08 8.53
C ALA A 71 -12.52 3.51 8.92
N ARG A 72 -13.53 4.33 9.26
CA ARG A 72 -13.34 5.65 9.86
C ARG A 72 -12.54 5.53 11.16
N GLY A 73 -11.68 6.50 11.44
CA GLY A 73 -10.82 6.50 12.64
C GLY A 73 -9.54 5.66 12.52
N THR A 74 -9.34 4.92 11.43
CA THR A 74 -8.04 4.27 11.16
C THR A 74 -7.01 5.26 10.64
N ALA A 75 -5.73 5.01 10.89
CA ALA A 75 -4.63 5.87 10.44
C ALA A 75 -4.54 6.02 8.90
N LEU A 76 -5.15 5.09 8.14
CA LEU A 76 -5.22 5.15 6.69
C LEU A 76 -6.38 6.02 6.19
N TYR A 77 -7.43 6.19 7.00
CA TYR A 77 -8.68 6.80 6.56
C TYR A 77 -8.52 8.26 6.15
N ALA A 78 -7.95 9.10 7.02
CA ALA A 78 -7.77 10.52 6.73
C ALA A 78 -6.95 10.77 5.46
N PRO A 79 -5.74 10.21 5.30
CA PRO A 79 -4.94 10.49 4.12
C PRO A 79 -5.55 9.89 2.83
N ALA A 80 -6.25 8.75 2.90
CA ALA A 80 -6.99 8.22 1.76
C ALA A 80 -8.20 9.09 1.39
N ARG A 81 -8.97 9.56 2.39
CA ARG A 81 -10.07 10.52 2.19
C ARG A 81 -9.58 11.81 1.57
N ASP A 82 -8.44 12.33 2.01
CA ASP A 82 -7.92 13.62 1.55
C ASP A 82 -7.39 13.56 0.12
N THR A 83 -7.10 12.35 -0.39
CA THR A 83 -6.79 12.09 -1.81
C THR A 83 -8.05 12.16 -2.69
N LEU A 84 -9.24 11.95 -2.13
CA LEU A 84 -10.47 11.96 -2.91
C LEU A 84 -10.89 13.38 -3.33
N PRO A 85 -11.57 13.52 -4.48
CA PRO A 85 -12.30 14.73 -4.83
C PRO A 85 -13.32 15.10 -3.75
N ALA A 86 -13.48 16.40 -3.47
CA ALA A 86 -14.33 16.92 -2.38
C ALA A 86 -15.75 16.35 -2.39
N GLN A 87 -16.31 16.12 -3.59
CA GLN A 87 -17.66 15.64 -3.84
C GLN A 87 -17.91 14.23 -3.28
N VAL A 88 -16.87 13.40 -3.15
CA VAL A 88 -17.01 11.97 -2.75
C VAL A 88 -16.32 11.64 -1.42
N ARG A 89 -15.65 12.60 -0.77
CA ARG A 89 -14.93 12.41 0.51
C ARG A 89 -15.78 11.82 1.63
N GLY A 90 -17.07 12.14 1.66
CA GLY A 90 -17.98 11.73 2.73
C GLY A 90 -18.62 10.35 2.53
N THR A 91 -18.70 9.88 1.29
CA THR A 91 -19.57 8.77 0.87
C THR A 91 -18.81 7.60 0.24
N ALA A 92 -17.58 7.82 -0.24
CA ALA A 92 -16.80 6.77 -0.87
C ALA A 92 -16.45 5.64 0.12
N MET A 93 -16.88 4.42 -0.21
CA MET A 93 -16.37 3.22 0.43
C MET A 93 -15.02 2.88 -0.19
N LEU A 94 -13.99 2.83 0.65
CA LEU A 94 -12.62 2.56 0.22
C LEU A 94 -12.23 1.14 0.61
N TRP A 95 -11.65 0.41 -0.33
CA TRP A 95 -11.05 -0.90 -0.08
C TRP A 95 -9.55 -0.77 -0.01
N ALA A 96 -8.96 -1.44 0.96
CA ALA A 96 -7.52 -1.53 1.07
C ALA A 96 -7.07 -2.98 1.17
N ARG A 97 -5.85 -3.24 0.69
CA ARG A 97 -5.11 -4.45 1.01
C ARG A 97 -3.86 -4.06 1.78
N ARG A 98 -3.39 -4.98 2.62
CA ARG A 98 -2.12 -4.83 3.33
C ARG A 98 -1.30 -6.09 3.27
N SER A 99 0.02 -5.92 3.33
CA SER A 99 0.96 -7.01 3.50
C SER A 99 2.22 -6.53 4.22
N VAL A 100 2.90 -7.45 4.92
CA VAL A 100 4.17 -7.17 5.59
C VAL A 100 5.30 -7.83 4.79
N PHE A 101 6.25 -7.00 4.38
CA PHE A 101 7.52 -7.42 3.82
C PHE A 101 8.54 -7.56 4.94
N TRP A 102 9.37 -8.59 4.86
CA TRP A 102 10.35 -8.92 5.87
C TRP A 102 11.71 -9.12 5.21
N ARG A 103 12.71 -8.48 5.79
CA ARG A 103 14.11 -8.59 5.39
C ARG A 103 14.96 -8.61 6.64
N MET A 104 15.82 -9.62 6.80
CA MET A 104 16.68 -9.76 7.99
C MET A 104 15.92 -9.58 9.33
N GLY A 105 14.71 -10.16 9.42
CA GLY A 105 13.83 -10.04 10.59
C GLY A 105 13.21 -8.65 10.84
N GLN A 106 13.45 -7.67 9.97
CA GLN A 106 12.87 -6.32 10.08
C GLN A 106 11.62 -6.18 9.20
N PRO A 107 10.47 -5.80 9.78
CA PRO A 107 9.21 -5.67 9.04
C PRO A 107 9.06 -4.32 8.35
N LEU A 108 8.37 -4.33 7.20
CA LEU A 108 7.86 -3.18 6.48
C LEU A 108 6.41 -3.48 6.09
N LEU A 109 5.45 -2.81 6.74
CA LEU A 109 4.04 -2.91 6.38
C LEU A 109 3.75 -1.97 5.21
N VAL A 110 3.12 -2.51 4.18
CA VAL A 110 2.60 -1.76 3.03
C VAL A 110 1.10 -1.93 3.01
N THR A 111 0.39 -0.80 2.96
CA THR A 111 -1.07 -0.76 2.80
C THR A 111 -1.40 0.06 1.57
N GLU A 112 -2.22 -0.50 0.69
CA GLU A 112 -2.65 0.13 -0.56
C GLU A 112 -4.17 0.27 -0.51
N CYS A 113 -4.64 1.51 -0.65
CA CYS A 113 -6.04 1.88 -0.66
C CYS A 113 -6.46 2.23 -2.10
N PHE A 114 -7.44 1.51 -2.62
CA PHE A 114 -7.90 1.62 -4.01
C PHE A 114 -9.00 2.68 -4.12
N MET A 115 -8.69 3.76 -4.84
CA MET A 115 -9.56 4.91 -5.04
C MET A 115 -10.65 4.60 -6.08
N PRO A 116 -11.75 5.36 -6.13
CA PRO A 116 -12.79 5.18 -7.16
C PRO A 116 -12.24 5.18 -8.60
N GLY A 117 -11.23 6.00 -8.89
CA GLY A 117 -10.56 6.06 -10.19
C GLY A 117 -9.91 4.74 -10.61
N PHE A 118 -9.37 3.97 -9.66
CA PHE A 118 -8.82 2.64 -9.95
C PHE A 118 -9.89 1.68 -10.45
N TRP A 119 -11.05 1.64 -9.78
CA TRP A 119 -12.14 0.73 -10.15
C TRP A 119 -12.76 1.11 -11.49
N ALA A 120 -12.91 2.40 -11.76
CA ALA A 120 -13.35 2.90 -13.07
C ALA A 120 -12.39 2.47 -14.19
N ALA A 121 -11.08 2.66 -13.99
CA ALA A 121 -10.07 2.25 -14.96
C ALA A 121 -10.01 0.73 -15.15
N ALA A 122 -10.15 -0.06 -14.09
CA ALA A 122 -10.19 -1.52 -14.15
C ALA A 122 -11.43 -2.02 -14.90
N ALA A 123 -12.61 -1.43 -14.66
CA ALA A 123 -13.83 -1.77 -15.37
C ALA A 123 -13.77 -1.42 -16.86
N ALA A 124 -13.10 -0.33 -17.23
CA ALA A 124 -12.91 0.09 -18.62
C ALA A 124 -11.88 -0.76 -19.38
N ARG A 125 -11.06 -1.56 -18.67
CA ARG A 125 -10.02 -2.43 -19.25
C ARG A 125 -10.23 -3.87 -18.81
N PRO A 126 -11.24 -4.58 -19.33
CA PRO A 126 -11.37 -6.01 -19.11
C PRO A 126 -10.22 -6.73 -19.82
N GLN A 127 -9.06 -6.88 -19.17
CA GLN A 127 -8.07 -7.83 -19.64
C GLN A 127 -8.58 -9.24 -19.36
N ALA A 128 -8.56 -10.07 -20.41
CA ALA A 128 -9.04 -11.44 -20.43
C ALA A 128 -8.61 -12.19 -19.18
N ILE A 129 -9.59 -12.73 -18.47
CA ILE A 129 -9.39 -13.70 -17.39
C ILE A 129 -8.69 -14.90 -18.06
N HIS A 130 -7.36 -14.94 -18.03
CA HIS A 130 -6.66 -16.17 -18.35
C HIS A 130 -7.02 -17.15 -17.24
N HIS A 131 -7.96 -18.04 -17.53
CA HIS A 131 -8.26 -19.22 -16.72
C HIS A 131 -7.00 -20.08 -16.62
N GLN A 132 -6.11 -19.76 -15.70
CA GLN A 132 -5.13 -20.72 -15.22
C GLN A 132 -5.88 -21.67 -14.29
N HIS A 133 -6.23 -22.83 -14.84
CA HIS A 133 -6.67 -23.98 -14.07
C HIS A 133 -5.61 -24.26 -12.99
N TYR A 134 -5.92 -23.91 -11.75
CA TYR A 134 -5.18 -24.43 -10.61
C TYR A 134 -5.69 -25.86 -10.37
N ARG A 135 -4.87 -26.86 -10.71
CA ARG A 135 -5.10 -28.24 -10.27
C ARG A 135 -4.66 -28.38 -8.81
N PRO A 136 -5.33 -29.26 -8.03
CA PRO A 136 -5.17 -29.37 -6.58
C PRO A 136 -3.73 -29.68 -6.15
#